data_AF-Q7AQ01-F1
#
_entry.id   AF-Q7AQ01-F1
#
_cell.length_a   1.000
_cell.length_b   1.000
_cell.length_c   1.000
_cell.angle_alpha   90.00
_cell.angle_beta   90.00
_cell.angle_gamma   90.00
#
_symmetry.space_group_name_H-M   'P 1'
#
loop_
_entity.id
_entity.type
_entity.pdbx_description
1 polymer ?
#
loop_
_entity_poly.entity_id
_entity_poly.type
_entity_poly.pdbx_seq_one_letter_code
_entity_poly.pdbx_strand_id
1 'polypeptide(L)'
;MTNLWDLKQKVIYSIQWLVVNSLGHQLPRTMLETIRRKTGQPWRTAAGVHPVDNQFGMVCENSEYSDYVYNIKANTAVRTHKSKI
;
A
#
# COMPACT_ATOMS: atom_id res chain seq x y z
N MET A 1 10.61 -15.28 32.84
CA MET A 1 11.02 -13.87 32.93
C MET A 1 10.41 -13.14 31.75
N THR A 2 9.30 -12.42 31.96
CA THR A 2 8.62 -11.68 30.90
C THR A 2 9.56 -10.58 30.42
N ASN A 3 10.02 -10.70 29.18
CA ASN A 3 11.10 -9.89 28.66
C ASN A 3 10.59 -8.47 28.35
N LEU A 4 11.29 -7.42 28.80
CA LEU A 4 10.95 -6.03 28.46
C LEU A 4 10.83 -5.84 26.94
N TRP A 5 11.60 -6.61 26.17
CA TRP A 5 11.55 -6.62 24.71
C TRP A 5 10.19 -7.09 24.14
N ASP A 6 9.57 -8.12 24.72
CA ASP A 6 8.26 -8.63 24.29
C ASP A 6 7.15 -7.62 24.56
N LEU A 7 7.21 -6.94 25.72
CA LEU A 7 6.24 -5.91 26.06
C LEU A 7 6.35 -4.71 25.10
N LYS A 8 7.57 -4.26 24.82
CA LYS A 8 7.82 -3.18 23.84
C LYS A 8 7.29 -3.56 22.45
N GLN A 9 7.55 -4.77 21.98
CA GLN A 9 7.04 -5.23 20.69
C GLN A 9 5.51 -5.27 20.66
N LYS A 10 4.85 -5.81 21.70
CA LYS A 10 3.38 -5.81 21.79
C LYS A 10 2.81 -4.40 21.75
N VAL A 11 3.42 -3.44 22.42
CA VAL A 11 3.00 -2.03 22.38
C VAL A 11 3.16 -1.46 20.97
N ILE A 12 4.30 -1.65 20.30
CA ILE A 12 4.53 -1.16 18.93
C ILE A 12 3.51 -1.76 17.95
N TYR A 13 3.31 -3.07 17.96
CA TYR A 13 2.32 -3.73 17.12
C TYR A 13 0.90 -3.22 17.38
N SER A 14 0.54 -2.97 18.65
CA SER A 14 -0.77 -2.45 19.02
C SER A 14 -0.99 -1.03 18.51
N ILE A 15 0.02 -0.16 18.63
CA ILE A 15 -0.04 1.22 18.10
C ILE A 15 -0.13 1.19 16.57
N GLN A 16 0.66 0.35 15.91
CA GLN A 16 0.62 0.22 14.45
C GLN A 16 -0.76 -0.23 13.97
N TRP A 17 -1.38 -1.21 14.64
CA TRP A 17 -2.71 -1.69 14.26
C TRP A 17 -3.83 -0.71 14.61
N LEU A 18 -3.80 -0.10 15.80
CA LEU A 18 -4.89 0.74 16.29
C LEU A 18 -4.83 2.19 15.79
N VAL A 19 -3.63 2.74 15.60
CA VAL A 19 -3.44 4.15 15.25
C VAL A 19 -3.06 4.27 13.79
N VAL A 20 -2.02 3.57 13.35
CA VAL A 20 -1.51 3.73 11.98
C VAL A 20 -2.49 3.16 10.95
N ASN A 21 -2.99 1.94 11.15
CA ASN A 21 -3.97 1.38 10.21
C ASN A 21 -5.30 2.14 10.28
N SER A 22 -5.80 2.44 11.49
CA SER A 22 -7.11 3.09 11.65
C SER A 22 -7.14 4.53 11.12
N LEU A 23 -6.07 5.32 11.33
CA LEU A 23 -5.94 6.64 10.72
C LEU A 23 -5.65 6.54 9.22
N GLY A 24 -4.83 5.57 8.80
CA GLY A 24 -4.53 5.32 7.39
C GLY A 24 -5.78 5.01 6.56
N HIS A 25 -6.78 4.34 7.13
CA HIS A 25 -8.04 4.06 6.45
C HIS A 25 -8.91 5.31 6.18
N GLN A 26 -8.74 6.39 6.96
CA GLN A 26 -9.54 7.63 6.88
C GLN A 26 -8.88 8.72 6.03
N LEU A 27 -7.60 8.60 5.68
CA LEU A 27 -6.89 9.58 4.87
C LEU A 27 -7.26 9.43 3.37
N PRO A 28 -7.26 10.52 2.58
CA PRO A 28 -7.56 10.49 1.15
C PRO A 28 -6.66 9.47 0.44
N ARG A 29 -7.21 8.32 0.03
CA ARG A 29 -6.38 7.24 -0.48
C ARG A 29 -5.62 7.70 -1.73
N THR A 30 -4.35 7.34 -1.84
CA THR A 30 -3.63 7.54 -3.11
C THR A 30 -4.08 6.45 -4.08
N MET A 31 -4.39 6.83 -5.32
CA MET A 31 -4.60 5.90 -6.42
C MET A 31 -3.26 5.63 -7.10
N LEU A 32 -2.94 4.36 -7.31
CA LEU A 32 -1.84 3.90 -8.13
C LEU A 32 -2.36 3.65 -9.55
N GLU A 33 -1.83 4.39 -10.53
CA GLU A 33 -2.03 4.14 -11.95
C GLU A 33 -0.86 3.29 -12.47
N THR A 34 -1.20 2.13 -13.04
CA THR A 34 -0.29 1.19 -13.70
C THR A 34 -0.67 1.08 -15.18
N ILE A 35 0.22 0.54 -16.03
CA ILE A 35 -0.13 0.23 -17.41
C ILE A 35 -0.58 -1.23 -17.52
N ARG A 36 -1.79 -1.45 -18.02
CA ARG A 36 -2.35 -2.81 -18.14
C ARG A 36 -1.57 -3.63 -19.15
N ARG A 37 -0.96 -4.74 -18.72
CA ARG A 37 -0.09 -5.59 -19.57
C ARG A 37 -0.76 -6.09 -20.85
N LYS A 38 -2.08 -6.30 -20.81
CA LYS A 38 -2.86 -6.87 -21.93
C LYS A 38 -3.31 -5.83 -22.96
N THR A 39 -3.55 -4.59 -22.55
CA THR A 39 -4.21 -3.57 -23.40
C THR A 39 -3.40 -2.29 -23.57
N GLY A 40 -2.35 -2.09 -22.78
CA GLY A 40 -1.57 -0.84 -22.75
C GLY A 40 -2.32 0.35 -22.12
N GLN A 41 -3.55 0.14 -21.64
CA GLN A 41 -4.37 1.21 -21.07
C GLN A 41 -3.99 1.49 -19.61
N PRO A 42 -4.15 2.74 -19.13
CA PRO A 42 -4.02 3.05 -17.71
C PRO A 42 -5.02 2.27 -16.86
N TRP A 43 -4.53 1.68 -15.77
CA TRP A 43 -5.33 0.94 -14.78
C TRP A 43 -5.08 1.50 -13.40
N ARG A 44 -6.15 1.95 -12.73
CA ARG A 44 -6.07 2.57 -11.41
C ARG A 44 -6.50 1.60 -10.31
N THR A 45 -5.67 1.47 -9.28
CA THR A 45 -5.91 0.67 -8.08
C THR A 45 -5.69 1.57 -6.86
N ALA A 46 -6.49 1.44 -5.80
CA ALA A 46 -6.20 2.17 -4.57
C ALA A 46 -4.89 1.64 -3.95
N ALA A 47 -3.89 2.50 -3.77
CA ALA A 47 -2.63 2.16 -3.10
C ALA A 47 -2.83 1.98 -1.58
N GLY A 48 -3.88 2.61 -1.02
CA GLY A 48 -4.23 2.51 0.40
C GLY A 48 -3.37 3.37 1.34
N VAL A 49 -2.23 3.88 0.87
CA VAL A 49 -1.32 4.75 1.63
C VAL A 49 -0.88 5.94 0.80
N HIS A 50 -0.53 7.05 1.47
CA HIS A 50 0.12 8.18 0.80
C HIS A 50 1.61 7.89 0.56
N PRO A 51 2.17 8.34 -0.57
CA PRO A 51 3.61 8.26 -0.77
C PRO A 51 4.34 9.19 0.21
N VAL A 52 5.45 8.69 0.77
CA VAL A 52 6.38 9.43 1.62
C VAL A 52 7.70 9.52 0.84
N ASP A 53 8.21 10.74 0.62
CA ASP A 53 9.46 10.96 -0.13
C ASP A 53 9.49 10.27 -1.51
N ASN A 54 8.38 10.38 -2.25
CA ASN A 54 8.19 9.75 -3.56
C ASN A 54 8.27 8.21 -3.57
N GLN A 55 8.17 7.60 -2.39
CA GLN A 55 8.14 6.16 -2.18
C GLN A 55 6.79 5.74 -1.60
N PHE A 56 6.32 4.55 -1.96
CA PHE A 56 5.12 3.96 -1.38
C PHE A 56 5.31 2.46 -1.23
N GLY A 57 4.67 1.89 -0.21
CA GLY A 57 4.59 0.45 -0.01
C GLY A 57 3.20 -0.07 -0.35
N MET A 58 3.12 -1.25 -0.95
CA MET A 58 1.87 -2.00 -1.08
C MET A 58 2.13 -3.43 -0.65
N VAL A 59 1.20 -3.97 0.15
CA VAL A 59 1.19 -5.38 0.52
C VAL A 59 0.12 -6.06 -0.31
N CYS A 60 0.51 -7.10 -1.04
CA CYS A 60 -0.42 -7.95 -1.74
C CYS A 60 -0.62 -9.23 -0.94
N GLU A 61 -1.81 -9.43 -0.37
CA GLU A 61 -2.16 -10.66 0.35
C GLU A 61 -1.99 -11.90 -0.56
N ASN A 62 -2.38 -11.77 -1.84
CA ASN A 62 -2.29 -12.83 -2.83
C ASN A 62 -1.36 -12.38 -3.98
N SER A 63 -0.08 -12.16 -3.66
CA SER A 63 0.95 -11.62 -4.57
C SER A 63 0.97 -12.24 -5.97
N GLU A 64 0.54 -13.49 -6.10
CA GLU A 64 0.52 -14.25 -7.34
C GLU A 64 -0.67 -13.92 -8.27
N TYR A 65 -1.75 -13.31 -7.78
CA TYR A 65 -2.99 -13.17 -8.56
C TYR A 65 -3.47 -11.73 -8.77
N SER A 66 -2.80 -10.74 -8.17
CA SER A 66 -3.20 -9.35 -8.32
C SER A 66 -2.78 -8.75 -9.66
N ASP A 67 -3.74 -8.20 -10.40
CA ASP A 67 -3.50 -7.62 -11.73
C ASP A 67 -2.46 -6.50 -11.72
N TYR A 68 -2.41 -5.68 -10.65
CA TYR A 68 -1.40 -4.62 -10.52
C TYR A 68 0.02 -5.19 -10.38
N VAL A 69 0.20 -6.36 -9.75
CA VAL A 69 1.53 -7.00 -9.63
C VAL A 69 2.02 -7.41 -11.02
N TYR A 70 1.15 -8.02 -11.82
CA TYR A 70 1.50 -8.39 -13.20
C TYR A 70 1.71 -7.18 -14.09
N ASN A 71 0.95 -6.10 -13.90
CA ASN A 71 1.15 -4.85 -14.64
C ASN A 71 2.49 -4.20 -14.29
N ILE A 72 2.84 -4.12 -12.99
CA ILE A 72 4.12 -3.57 -12.52
C ILE A 72 5.31 -4.44 -12.98
N LYS A 73 5.16 -5.77 -12.96
CA LYS A 73 6.19 -6.69 -13.50
C LYS A 73 6.40 -6.49 -15.01
N ALA A 74 5.34 -6.18 -15.75
CA ALA A 74 5.43 -5.94 -17.20
C ALA A 74 5.94 -4.51 -17.52
N ASN A 75 5.59 -3.52 -16.70
CA ASN A 75 6.02 -2.14 -16.82
C ASN A 75 6.12 -1.52 -15.42
N THR A 76 7.35 -1.21 -14.99
CA THR A 76 7.63 -0.68 -13.66
C THR A 76 7.24 0.79 -13.48
N ALA A 77 6.87 1.48 -14.56
CA ALA A 77 6.38 2.84 -14.50
C ALA A 77 5.00 2.90 -13.84
N VAL A 78 4.92 3.66 -12.76
CA VAL A 78 3.68 3.90 -12.02
C VAL A 78 3.47 5.39 -11.80
N ARG A 79 2.21 5.79 -11.65
CA ARG A 79 1.84 7.16 -11.26
C ARG A 79 0.98 7.14 -10.03
N THR A 80 1.16 8.12 -9.16
CA THR A 80 0.35 8.29 -7.96
C THR A 80 -0.57 9.49 -8.14
N HIS A 81 -1.84 9.32 -7.77
CA HIS A 81 -2.84 10.38 -7.81
C HIS A 81 -3.48 10.50 -6.44
N LYS A 82 -3.70 11.72 -5.95
CA LYS A 82 -4.56 11.90 -4.78
C LYS A 82 -5.99 11.52 -5.19
N SER A 83 -6.66 10.66 -4.42
CA SER A 83 -8.09 10.41 -4.64
C SER A 83 -8.83 11.73 -4.47
N LYS A 84 -9.55 12.16 -5.51
CA LYS A 84 -10.60 13.16 -5.36
C LYS A 84 -11.76 12.45 -4.65
N ILE A 85 -12.02 12.82 -3.40
CA ILE A 85 -13.35 12.67 -2.80
C ILE A 85 -14.22 13.75 -3.42
#